data_AF-A0A078S4K9-F1
#
_entry.id   AF-A0A078S4K9-F1
#
_cell.length_a   1.000
_cell.length_b   1.000
_cell.length_c   1.000
_cell.angle_alpha   90.00
_cell.angle_beta   90.00
_cell.angle_gamma   90.00
#
_symmetry.space_group_name_H-M   'P 1'
#
loop_
_entity.id
_entity.type
_entity.pdbx_description
1 polymer ?
#
loop_
_entity_poly.entity_id
_entity_poly.type
_entity_poly.pdbx_seq_one_letter_code
_entity_poly.pdbx_strand_id
1 'polypeptide(L)'
;MVLGILVWMGIALHAQSLYPDFSKLNFGCDGNSITAGEQWSKTVVDKLGFATHHNVAVGSATWACHPDTQDYGSEAFAGISGGWQVTEDRHELQMRHNNVSKVHIQKFIAEVESGAYPAPDVFVFSMGTNDRNLGSAEEALKGKTLDEVDVNTMAGGARWSIQTILEHYPQCRVFVCTPIQTGNPEHNALNLQKIAILRELCRALSV
;
A
#
# COMPACT_ATOMS: atom_id res chain seq x y z
N MET A 1 -31.29 50.77 -1.98
CA MET A 1 -31.58 49.50 -2.70
C MET A 1 -30.35 48.97 -3.48
N VAL A 2 -29.13 49.18 -2.97
CA VAL A 2 -27.87 48.75 -3.64
C VAL A 2 -27.00 47.89 -2.71
N LEU A 3 -27.18 48.01 -1.39
CA LEU A 3 -26.44 47.22 -0.39
C LEU A 3 -26.92 45.74 -0.30
N GLY A 4 -28.18 45.46 -0.62
CA GLY A 4 -28.75 44.11 -0.55
C GLY A 4 -28.37 43.18 -1.70
N ILE A 5 -27.96 43.74 -2.85
CA ILE A 5 -27.60 42.97 -4.05
C ILE A 5 -26.15 42.46 -3.94
N LEU A 6 -25.26 43.23 -3.31
CA LEU A 6 -23.86 42.83 -3.09
C LEU A 6 -23.72 41.68 -2.07
N VAL A 7 -24.59 41.62 -1.06
CA VAL A 7 -24.57 40.54 -0.05
C VAL A 7 -25.02 39.20 -0.66
N TRP A 8 -25.89 39.21 -1.67
CA TRP A 8 -26.37 37.98 -2.32
C TRP A 8 -25.37 37.40 -3.32
N MET A 9 -24.55 38.22 -3.99
CA MET A 9 -23.45 37.73 -4.84
C MET A 9 -22.25 37.21 -4.03
N GLY A 10 -22.12 37.59 -2.75
CA GLY A 10 -21.05 37.09 -1.86
C GLY A 10 -21.28 35.70 -1.29
N ILE A 11 -22.51 35.17 -1.32
CA ILE A 11 -22.87 33.86 -0.74
C ILE A 11 -22.87 32.75 -1.81
N ALA A 12 -22.89 33.09 -3.09
CA ALA A 12 -23.02 32.15 -4.20
C ALA A 12 -21.70 31.52 -4.71
N LEU A 13 -20.58 31.73 -4.00
CA LEU A 13 -19.24 31.40 -4.53
C LEU A 13 -18.37 30.58 -3.58
N HIS A 14 -18.94 29.57 -2.92
CA HIS A 14 -18.18 28.41 -2.42
C HIS A 14 -19.06 27.16 -2.47
N ALA A 15 -19.62 26.83 -3.64
CA ALA A 15 -19.96 25.45 -3.93
C ALA A 15 -18.63 24.72 -4.16
N GLN A 16 -17.95 24.36 -3.07
CA GLN A 16 -16.86 23.41 -3.13
C GLN A 16 -17.46 22.16 -3.79
N SER A 17 -16.89 21.74 -4.91
CA SER A 17 -17.32 20.54 -5.63
C SER A 17 -17.61 19.42 -4.62
N LEU A 18 -18.77 18.77 -4.72
CA LEU A 18 -19.12 17.61 -3.90
C LEU A 18 -18.07 16.49 -4.06
N TYR A 19 -17.32 16.52 -5.17
CA TYR A 19 -16.26 15.59 -5.51
C TYR A 19 -14.87 16.18 -5.23
N PRO A 20 -13.93 15.38 -4.71
CA PRO A 20 -12.53 15.80 -4.58
C PRO A 20 -11.97 16.28 -5.92
N ASP A 21 -11.20 17.37 -5.89
CA ASP A 21 -10.40 17.80 -7.04
C ASP A 21 -9.10 16.99 -7.07
N PHE A 22 -9.13 15.85 -7.77
CA PHE A 22 -8.01 14.91 -7.83
C PHE A 22 -6.75 15.52 -8.44
N SER A 23 -6.86 16.59 -9.24
CA SER A 23 -5.69 17.27 -9.83
C SER A 23 -4.74 17.90 -8.83
N LYS A 24 -5.17 17.97 -7.55
CA LYS A 24 -4.38 18.45 -6.41
C LYS A 24 -3.95 17.34 -5.46
N LEU A 25 -4.31 16.09 -5.76
CA LEU A 25 -4.06 14.93 -4.90
C LEU A 25 -2.96 14.07 -5.50
N ASN A 26 -2.16 13.47 -4.61
CA ASN A 26 -1.07 12.57 -4.95
C ASN A 26 -1.46 11.11 -4.67
N PHE A 27 -1.25 10.24 -5.66
CA PHE A 27 -1.62 8.83 -5.57
C PHE A 27 -0.38 7.95 -5.35
N GLY A 28 -0.33 7.30 -4.18
CA GLY A 28 0.64 6.25 -3.87
C GLY A 28 0.01 4.86 -3.99
N CYS A 29 0.78 3.87 -4.40
CA CYS A 29 0.34 2.48 -4.31
C CYS A 29 1.48 1.48 -4.16
N ASP A 30 1.15 0.37 -3.51
CA ASP A 30 1.98 -0.83 -3.42
C ASP A 30 1.16 -2.07 -3.81
N GLY A 31 1.85 -3.12 -4.22
CA GLY A 31 1.23 -4.36 -4.64
C GLY A 31 2.19 -5.32 -5.31
N ASN A 32 1.62 -6.27 -6.03
CA ASN A 32 2.38 -7.27 -6.76
C ASN A 32 2.31 -7.07 -8.29
N SER A 33 2.48 -8.15 -9.07
CA SER A 33 2.46 -8.13 -10.53
C SER A 33 1.18 -7.57 -11.16
N ILE A 34 0.07 -7.55 -10.43
CA ILE A 34 -1.20 -6.95 -10.90
C ILE A 34 -1.11 -5.41 -10.87
N THR A 35 -0.27 -4.84 -10.02
CA THR A 35 -0.12 -3.40 -9.78
C THR A 35 1.16 -2.84 -10.40
N ALA A 36 2.22 -3.64 -10.52
CA ALA A 36 3.53 -3.21 -11.02
C ALA A 36 3.46 -2.62 -12.45
N GLY A 37 4.08 -1.46 -12.65
CA GLY A 37 4.09 -0.73 -13.93
C GLY A 37 2.85 0.13 -14.18
N GLU A 38 2.49 0.29 -15.45
CA GLU A 38 1.34 1.09 -15.90
C GLU A 38 0.05 0.25 -16.02
N GLN A 39 -0.39 -0.33 -14.91
CA GLN A 39 -1.58 -1.19 -14.85
C GLN A 39 -2.82 -0.40 -14.39
N TRP A 40 -3.68 -1.01 -13.56
CA TRP A 40 -4.92 -0.41 -13.07
C TRP A 40 -4.68 0.92 -12.36
N SER A 41 -3.61 1.03 -11.57
CA SER A 41 -3.30 2.23 -10.77
C SER A 41 -2.99 3.44 -11.67
N LYS A 42 -2.29 3.22 -12.79
CA LYS A 42 -2.05 4.27 -13.79
C LYS A 42 -3.36 4.70 -14.46
N THR A 43 -4.24 3.74 -14.76
CA THR A 43 -5.57 4.04 -15.31
C THR A 43 -6.39 4.89 -14.34
N VAL A 44 -6.36 4.59 -13.04
CA VAL A 44 -7.03 5.39 -12.00
C VAL A 44 -6.49 6.82 -11.98
N VAL A 45 -5.17 6.98 -11.98
CA VAL A 45 -4.51 8.30 -12.02
C VAL A 45 -4.94 9.09 -13.25
N ASP A 46 -4.91 8.49 -14.43
CA ASP A 46 -5.21 9.18 -15.69
C ASP A 46 -6.70 9.53 -15.83
N LYS A 47 -7.58 8.65 -15.35
CA LYS A 47 -9.04 8.84 -15.49
C LYS A 47 -9.60 9.82 -14.46
N LEU A 48 -9.09 9.79 -13.23
CA LEU A 48 -9.51 10.73 -12.19
C LEU A 48 -8.72 12.04 -12.25
N GLY A 49 -7.54 12.04 -12.90
CA GLY A 49 -6.69 13.21 -13.07
C GLY A 49 -5.88 13.51 -11.81
N PHE A 50 -5.29 12.50 -11.16
CA PHE A 50 -4.38 12.72 -10.02
C PHE A 50 -3.14 13.52 -10.44
N ALA A 51 -2.59 14.32 -9.51
CA ALA A 51 -1.39 15.12 -9.75
C ALA A 51 -0.15 14.25 -10.01
N THR A 52 -0.03 13.13 -9.29
CA THR A 52 1.12 12.24 -9.34
C THR A 52 0.74 10.76 -9.22
N HIS A 53 1.65 9.89 -9.67
CA HIS A 53 1.58 8.44 -9.51
C HIS A 53 2.90 7.92 -8.94
N HIS A 54 2.90 7.47 -7.69
CA HIS A 54 4.05 6.85 -7.03
C HIS A 54 3.75 5.37 -6.78
N ASN A 55 4.23 4.52 -7.68
CA ASN A 55 4.02 3.08 -7.65
C ASN A 55 5.28 2.35 -7.18
N VAL A 56 5.23 1.70 -6.01
CA VAL A 56 6.34 0.88 -5.50
C VAL A 56 6.09 -0.62 -5.66
N ALA A 57 5.01 -1.02 -6.35
CA ALA A 57 4.67 -2.41 -6.54
C ALA A 57 5.73 -3.17 -7.36
N VAL A 58 6.04 -4.40 -6.92
CA VAL A 58 6.97 -5.30 -7.58
C VAL A 58 6.32 -6.66 -7.78
N GLY A 59 6.52 -7.30 -8.94
CA GLY A 59 6.01 -8.64 -9.21
C GLY A 59 6.33 -9.63 -8.09
N SER A 60 5.44 -10.58 -7.82
CA SER A 60 5.65 -11.63 -6.79
C SER A 60 5.68 -11.18 -5.31
N ALA A 61 5.54 -9.88 -5.01
CA ALA A 61 5.59 -9.37 -3.64
C ALA A 61 4.59 -10.00 -2.66
N THR A 62 4.97 -10.03 -1.37
CA THR A 62 4.16 -10.52 -0.23
C THR A 62 4.05 -9.47 0.88
N TRP A 63 3.05 -9.62 1.75
CA TRP A 63 2.98 -8.86 3.01
C TRP A 63 4.04 -9.35 4.00
N ALA A 64 4.13 -10.67 4.13
CA ALA A 64 5.04 -11.31 5.06
C ALA A 64 6.50 -11.08 4.66
N CYS A 65 7.33 -10.70 5.64
CA CYS A 65 8.78 -10.73 5.58
C CYS A 65 9.31 -12.16 5.63
N HIS A 66 10.54 -12.31 5.15
CA HIS A 66 11.38 -13.47 5.39
C HIS A 66 12.28 -13.23 6.61
N PRO A 67 12.78 -14.28 7.28
CA PRO A 67 13.67 -14.14 8.44
C PRO A 67 14.94 -13.32 8.16
N ASP A 68 15.38 -13.29 6.91
CA ASP A 68 16.56 -12.57 6.40
C ASP A 68 16.19 -11.36 5.53
N THR A 69 14.94 -10.88 5.56
CA THR A 69 14.57 -9.62 4.91
C THR A 69 15.43 -8.47 5.46
N GLN A 70 16.07 -7.75 4.56
CA GLN A 70 16.88 -6.57 4.89
C GLN A 70 16.01 -5.31 4.89
N ASP A 71 16.30 -4.36 5.78
CA ASP A 71 15.69 -3.03 5.70
C ASP A 71 16.27 -2.23 4.52
N TYR A 72 15.43 -1.44 3.86
CA TYR A 72 15.80 -0.66 2.66
C TYR A 72 17.03 0.24 2.88
N GLY A 73 17.18 0.82 4.07
CA GLY A 73 18.30 1.69 4.43
C GLY A 73 19.59 0.98 4.86
N SER A 74 19.63 -0.35 4.81
CA SER A 74 20.81 -1.12 5.23
C SER A 74 22.00 -0.89 4.29
N GLU A 75 23.21 -0.72 4.82
CA GLU A 75 24.43 -0.54 4.01
C GLU A 75 24.65 -1.70 3.01
N ALA A 76 24.29 -2.92 3.41
CA ALA A 76 24.39 -4.13 2.60
C ALA A 76 23.08 -4.51 1.88
N PHE A 77 22.17 -3.55 1.66
CA PHE A 77 20.89 -3.82 1.00
C PHE A 77 21.12 -4.37 -0.42
N ALA A 78 20.65 -5.60 -0.65
CA ALA A 78 20.89 -6.31 -1.90
C ALA A 78 20.07 -5.77 -3.08
N GLY A 79 18.97 -5.05 -2.81
CA GLY A 79 17.98 -4.66 -3.79
C GLY A 79 16.67 -5.44 -3.64
N ILE A 80 15.76 -5.24 -4.60
CA ILE A 80 14.42 -5.87 -4.66
C ILE A 80 14.27 -6.54 -6.02
N SER A 81 13.85 -7.80 -6.04
CA SER A 81 13.62 -8.55 -7.28
C SER A 81 12.24 -9.16 -7.34
N GLY A 82 11.57 -8.97 -8.47
CA GLY A 82 10.31 -9.65 -8.83
C GLY A 82 10.50 -11.00 -9.52
N GLY A 83 11.73 -11.52 -9.55
CA GLY A 83 12.07 -12.78 -10.20
C GLY A 83 11.22 -13.95 -9.69
N TRP A 84 10.78 -14.80 -10.62
CA TRP A 84 9.87 -15.91 -10.31
C TRP A 84 10.42 -17.27 -10.76
N GLN A 85 11.37 -17.31 -11.71
CA GLN A 85 11.99 -18.57 -12.13
C GLN A 85 12.85 -19.15 -11.00
N VAL A 86 12.93 -20.49 -10.95
CA VAL A 86 13.82 -21.20 -10.03
C VAL A 86 15.27 -20.75 -10.25
N THR A 87 15.99 -20.50 -9.15
CA THR A 87 17.39 -20.06 -9.16
C THR A 87 18.10 -20.51 -7.89
N GLU A 88 19.41 -20.71 -7.98
CA GLU A 88 20.30 -20.97 -6.84
C GLU A 88 21.22 -19.76 -6.53
N ASP A 89 21.12 -18.68 -7.31
CA ASP A 89 21.87 -17.46 -7.07
C ASP A 89 21.42 -16.82 -5.75
N ARG A 90 22.31 -16.84 -4.76
CA ARG A 90 22.06 -16.32 -3.41
C ARG A 90 21.75 -14.83 -3.40
N HIS A 91 22.37 -14.05 -4.28
CA HIS A 91 22.13 -12.61 -4.33
C HIS A 91 20.72 -12.32 -4.85
N GLU A 92 20.30 -12.99 -5.92
CA GLU A 92 18.93 -12.93 -6.43
C GLU A 92 17.90 -13.45 -5.41
N LEU A 93 18.19 -14.53 -4.69
CA LEU A 93 17.32 -15.02 -3.62
C LEU A 93 17.15 -14.00 -2.49
N GLN A 94 18.23 -13.33 -2.08
CA GLN A 94 18.15 -12.25 -1.08
C GLN A 94 17.30 -11.08 -1.58
N MET A 95 17.46 -10.65 -2.84
CA MET A 95 16.63 -9.59 -3.43
C MET A 95 15.13 -9.97 -3.47
N ARG A 96 14.82 -11.26 -3.64
CA ARG A 96 13.42 -11.76 -3.55
C ARG A 96 12.92 -11.79 -2.11
N HIS A 97 13.75 -12.12 -1.14
CA HIS A 97 13.38 -12.04 0.29
C HIS A 97 13.14 -10.60 0.76
N ASN A 98 13.73 -9.62 0.07
CA ASN A 98 13.46 -8.19 0.27
C ASN A 98 12.19 -7.68 -0.44
N ASN A 99 11.57 -8.48 -1.32
CA ASN A 99 10.39 -8.11 -2.10
C ASN A 99 9.09 -8.28 -1.28
N VAL A 100 8.97 -7.45 -0.25
CA VAL A 100 7.90 -7.50 0.74
C VAL A 100 7.44 -6.07 1.08
N SER A 101 6.18 -5.90 1.49
CA SER A 101 5.62 -4.54 1.70
C SER A 101 6.42 -3.71 2.69
N LYS A 102 7.01 -4.30 3.75
CA LYS A 102 7.81 -3.56 4.72
C LYS A 102 8.91 -2.75 4.01
N VAL A 103 9.65 -3.40 3.13
CA VAL A 103 10.76 -2.81 2.37
C VAL A 103 10.22 -1.83 1.32
N HIS A 104 9.10 -2.14 0.68
CA HIS A 104 8.47 -1.24 -0.29
C HIS A 104 8.01 0.07 0.35
N ILE A 105 7.47 0.01 1.57
CA ILE A 105 7.02 1.18 2.32
C ILE A 105 8.18 1.98 2.87
N GLN A 106 9.26 1.33 3.32
CA GLN A 106 10.51 2.03 3.66
C GLN A 106 11.08 2.78 2.43
N LYS A 107 11.08 2.13 1.26
CA LYS A 107 11.48 2.77 0.00
C LYS A 107 10.57 3.95 -0.35
N PHE A 108 9.26 3.76 -0.28
CA PHE A 108 8.26 4.81 -0.55
C PHE A 108 8.51 6.04 0.31
N ILE A 109 8.66 5.85 1.63
CA ILE A 109 8.90 6.93 2.58
C ILE A 109 10.22 7.64 2.26
N ALA A 110 11.31 6.90 2.01
CA ALA A 110 12.60 7.48 1.66
C ALA A 110 12.54 8.32 0.36
N GLU A 111 11.76 7.87 -0.63
CA GLU A 111 11.54 8.61 -1.88
C GLU A 111 10.70 9.89 -1.68
N VAL A 112 9.76 9.88 -0.73
CA VAL A 112 9.03 11.09 -0.35
C VAL A 112 9.91 12.05 0.44
N GLU A 113 10.65 11.56 1.43
CA GLU A 113 11.51 12.38 2.30
C GLU A 113 12.67 13.02 1.55
N SER A 114 13.18 12.36 0.51
CA SER A 114 14.19 12.94 -0.39
C SER A 114 13.61 13.95 -1.39
N GLY A 115 12.28 14.08 -1.48
CA GLY A 115 11.60 14.96 -2.42
C GLY A 115 11.51 14.43 -3.85
N ALA A 116 11.85 13.15 -4.08
CA ALA A 116 11.67 12.51 -5.39
C ALA A 116 10.17 12.38 -5.75
N TYR A 117 9.33 12.19 -4.72
CA TYR A 117 7.88 12.18 -4.84
C TYR A 117 7.23 13.03 -3.74
N PRO A 118 6.02 13.59 -3.96
CA PRO A 118 5.26 14.26 -2.91
C PRO A 118 4.65 13.25 -1.94
N ALA A 119 4.29 13.71 -0.73
CA ALA A 119 3.52 12.92 0.22
C ALA A 119 2.16 12.50 -0.38
N PRO A 120 1.69 11.26 -0.13
CA PRO A 120 0.44 10.78 -0.69
C PRO A 120 -0.78 11.41 0.01
N ASP A 121 -1.81 11.70 -0.77
CA ASP A 121 -3.15 12.01 -0.27
C ASP A 121 -4.04 10.76 -0.26
N VAL A 122 -3.75 9.83 -1.17
CA VAL A 122 -4.39 8.52 -1.27
C VAL A 122 -3.31 7.47 -1.42
N PHE A 123 -3.38 6.39 -0.63
CA PHE A 123 -2.50 5.25 -0.75
C PHE A 123 -3.31 3.96 -0.90
N VAL A 124 -2.99 3.14 -1.90
CA VAL A 124 -3.70 1.87 -2.11
C VAL A 124 -2.74 0.70 -2.04
N PHE A 125 -3.04 -0.25 -1.15
CA PHE A 125 -2.39 -1.56 -1.12
C PHE A 125 -3.18 -2.57 -1.94
N SER A 126 -2.52 -3.28 -2.86
CA SER A 126 -3.13 -4.36 -3.65
C SER A 126 -2.20 -5.57 -3.67
N MET A 127 -2.21 -6.32 -2.57
CA MET A 127 -1.28 -7.43 -2.31
C MET A 127 -1.96 -8.54 -1.48
N GLY A 128 -1.29 -9.70 -1.35
CA GLY A 128 -1.77 -10.83 -0.55
C GLY A 128 -1.91 -12.14 -1.33
N THR A 129 -2.03 -12.08 -2.66
CA THR A 129 -2.23 -13.30 -3.47
C THR A 129 -1.08 -14.30 -3.34
N ASN A 130 0.15 -13.81 -3.10
CA ASN A 130 1.37 -14.59 -3.03
C ASN A 130 1.68 -15.14 -1.62
N ASP A 131 1.08 -14.55 -0.57
CA ASP A 131 1.35 -14.93 0.81
C ASP A 131 0.93 -16.38 1.13
N ARG A 132 1.73 -17.04 1.97
CA ARG A 132 1.46 -18.42 2.43
C ARG A 132 1.44 -18.54 3.95
N ASN A 133 2.28 -17.78 4.65
CA ASN A 133 2.24 -17.71 6.11
C ASN A 133 1.23 -16.63 6.53
N LEU A 134 -0.01 -17.02 6.84
CA LEU A 134 -1.08 -16.05 7.03
C LEU A 134 -1.01 -15.29 8.37
N GLY A 135 -0.64 -15.98 9.45
CA GLY A 135 -0.88 -15.48 10.80
C GLY A 135 -2.38 -15.29 11.09
N SER A 136 -2.72 -14.43 12.05
CA SER A 136 -4.10 -14.04 12.33
C SER A 136 -4.19 -12.54 12.60
N ALA A 137 -5.36 -11.94 12.32
CA ALA A 137 -5.60 -10.55 12.65
C ALA A 137 -5.58 -10.32 14.17
N GLU A 138 -6.09 -11.27 14.96
CA GLU A 138 -6.05 -11.20 16.42
C GLU A 138 -4.62 -11.01 16.95
N GLU A 139 -3.67 -11.86 16.56
CA GLU A 139 -2.27 -11.72 17.02
C GLU A 139 -1.64 -10.43 16.50
N ALA A 140 -1.85 -10.08 15.23
CA ALA A 140 -1.30 -8.86 14.64
C ALA A 140 -1.81 -7.57 15.32
N LEU A 141 -3.01 -7.61 15.92
CA LEU A 141 -3.62 -6.47 16.60
C LEU A 141 -3.32 -6.41 18.11
N LYS A 142 -2.67 -7.44 18.70
CA LYS A 142 -2.29 -7.41 20.13
C LYS A 142 -1.18 -6.40 20.42
N GLY A 143 -0.25 -6.23 19.49
CA GLY A 143 0.85 -5.28 19.61
C GLY A 143 0.34 -3.84 19.69
N LYS A 144 0.89 -3.06 20.62
CA LYS A 144 0.59 -1.63 20.80
C LYS A 144 1.47 -0.75 19.91
N THR A 145 2.68 -1.20 19.61
CA THR A 145 3.64 -0.50 18.75
C THR A 145 3.87 -1.26 17.45
N LEU A 146 4.59 -0.66 16.50
CA LEU A 146 5.02 -1.34 15.27
C LEU A 146 6.06 -2.44 15.54
N ASP A 147 6.92 -2.27 16.54
CA ASP A 147 8.01 -3.21 16.86
C ASP A 147 7.52 -4.55 17.45
N GLU A 148 6.30 -4.56 18.00
CA GLU A 148 5.69 -5.76 18.58
C GLU A 148 4.98 -6.64 17.54
N VAL A 149 4.90 -6.19 16.28
CA VAL A 149 4.18 -6.88 15.21
C VAL A 149 5.08 -7.94 14.57
N ASP A 150 4.60 -9.18 14.49
CA ASP A 150 5.28 -10.22 13.74
C ASP A 150 5.10 -10.04 12.23
N VAL A 151 6.02 -9.28 11.63
CA VAL A 151 6.06 -9.00 10.20
C VAL A 151 6.34 -10.23 9.34
N ASN A 152 6.71 -11.39 9.90
CA ASN A 152 6.91 -12.63 9.14
C ASN A 152 5.59 -13.34 8.79
N THR A 153 4.46 -12.82 9.27
CA THR A 153 3.12 -13.26 8.87
C THR A 153 2.48 -12.24 7.94
N MET A 154 1.56 -12.70 7.07
CA MET A 154 0.79 -11.81 6.21
C MET A 154 0.01 -10.79 7.03
N ALA A 155 -0.65 -11.24 8.10
CA ALA A 155 -1.42 -10.37 8.99
C ALA A 155 -0.55 -9.28 9.63
N GLY A 156 0.63 -9.65 10.16
CA GLY A 156 1.53 -8.70 10.77
C GLY A 156 2.18 -7.76 9.75
N GLY A 157 2.64 -8.27 8.61
CA GLY A 157 3.16 -7.43 7.52
C GLY A 157 2.13 -6.41 7.02
N ALA A 158 0.87 -6.81 6.87
CA ALA A 158 -0.23 -5.92 6.51
C ALA A 158 -0.51 -4.87 7.58
N ARG A 159 -0.66 -5.28 8.85
CA ARG A 159 -0.87 -4.35 9.97
C ARG A 159 0.26 -3.33 10.05
N TRP A 160 1.51 -3.79 10.01
CA TRP A 160 2.69 -2.93 10.08
C TRP A 160 2.69 -1.90 8.95
N SER A 161 2.47 -2.34 7.70
CA SER A 161 2.55 -1.47 6.52
C SER A 161 1.45 -0.41 6.49
N ILE A 162 0.21 -0.81 6.79
CA ILE A 162 -0.94 0.12 6.84
C ILE A 162 -0.72 1.16 7.93
N GLN A 163 -0.38 0.72 9.15
CA GLN A 163 -0.15 1.63 10.27
C GLN A 163 1.03 2.57 10.02
N THR A 164 2.11 2.08 9.42
CA THR A 164 3.27 2.92 9.07
C THR A 164 2.87 4.07 8.14
N ILE A 165 2.07 3.81 7.10
CA ILE A 165 1.57 4.89 6.23
C ILE A 165 0.65 5.86 6.99
N LEU A 166 -0.25 5.36 7.84
CA LEU A 166 -1.14 6.21 8.64
C LEU A 166 -0.38 7.10 9.64
N GLU A 167 0.68 6.58 10.26
CA GLU A 167 1.50 7.32 11.22
C GLU A 167 2.39 8.36 10.53
N HIS A 168 3.01 8.01 9.39
CA HIS A 168 3.86 8.94 8.62
C HIS A 168 3.05 10.00 7.87
N TYR A 169 1.85 9.64 7.38
CA TYR A 169 0.98 10.53 6.61
C TYR A 169 -0.44 10.54 7.18
N PRO A 170 -0.70 11.23 8.31
CA PRO A 170 -1.99 11.17 9.01
C PRO A 170 -3.19 11.71 8.23
N GLN A 171 -2.96 12.44 7.13
CA GLN A 171 -4.02 12.93 6.25
C GLN A 171 -4.28 12.02 5.04
N CYS A 172 -3.42 11.02 4.83
CA CYS A 172 -3.53 10.08 3.72
C CYS A 172 -4.73 9.15 3.92
N ARG A 173 -5.56 9.01 2.88
CA ARG A 173 -6.62 8.02 2.83
C ARG A 173 -6.04 6.70 2.32
N VAL A 174 -6.01 5.70 3.19
CA VAL A 174 -5.50 4.38 2.86
C VAL A 174 -6.65 3.46 2.42
N PHE A 175 -6.43 2.68 1.37
CA PHE A 175 -7.34 1.63 0.93
C PHE A 175 -6.60 0.31 0.77
N VAL A 176 -7.28 -0.81 1.02
CA VAL A 176 -6.75 -2.15 0.81
C VAL A 176 -7.63 -2.91 -0.19
N CYS A 177 -7.07 -3.21 -1.35
CA CYS A 177 -7.69 -4.10 -2.33
C CYS A 177 -7.48 -5.56 -1.92
N THR A 178 -8.57 -6.30 -1.80
CA THR A 178 -8.53 -7.72 -1.46
C THR A 178 -7.97 -8.57 -2.61
N PRO A 179 -7.25 -9.67 -2.30
CA PRO A 179 -6.81 -10.64 -3.30
C PRO A 179 -7.93 -11.07 -4.26
N ILE A 180 -7.63 -11.04 -5.56
CA ILE A 180 -8.59 -11.46 -6.60
C ILE A 180 -8.66 -12.98 -6.73
N GLN A 181 -9.73 -13.47 -7.36
CA GLN A 181 -9.85 -14.89 -7.71
C GLN A 181 -8.86 -15.27 -8.81
N THR A 182 -8.41 -16.52 -8.77
CA THR A 182 -7.57 -17.15 -9.79
C THR A 182 -8.30 -18.32 -10.43
N GLY A 183 -7.71 -18.92 -11.47
CA GLY A 183 -8.24 -20.14 -12.09
C GLY A 183 -8.11 -21.40 -11.21
N ASN A 184 -7.58 -21.29 -9.99
CA ASN A 184 -7.34 -22.41 -9.08
C ASN A 184 -8.30 -22.36 -7.87
N PRO A 185 -9.24 -23.32 -7.71
CA PRO A 185 -10.21 -23.33 -6.61
C PRO A 185 -9.57 -23.40 -5.21
N GLU A 186 -8.52 -24.19 -5.03
CA GLU A 186 -7.82 -24.32 -3.75
C GLU A 186 -7.14 -23.00 -3.35
N HIS A 187 -6.55 -22.30 -4.32
CA HIS A 187 -5.98 -20.98 -4.13
C HIS A 187 -7.07 -19.95 -3.80
N ASN A 188 -8.25 -20.05 -4.40
CA ASN A 188 -9.39 -19.20 -4.08
C ASN A 188 -9.90 -19.42 -2.65
N ALA A 189 -9.95 -20.67 -2.18
CA ALA A 189 -10.30 -20.97 -0.80
C ALA A 189 -9.30 -20.35 0.19
N LEU A 190 -8.00 -20.38 -0.15
CA LEU A 190 -6.99 -19.69 0.63
C LEU A 190 -7.15 -18.16 0.57
N ASN A 191 -7.45 -17.59 -0.61
CA ASN A 191 -7.69 -16.16 -0.75
C ASN A 191 -8.87 -15.68 0.10
N LEU A 192 -9.93 -16.47 0.26
CA LEU A 192 -11.03 -16.12 1.17
C LEU A 192 -10.58 -15.97 2.63
N GLN A 193 -9.64 -16.80 3.10
CA GLN A 193 -9.07 -16.68 4.45
C GLN A 193 -8.24 -15.40 4.57
N LYS A 194 -7.41 -15.10 3.56
CA LYS A 194 -6.62 -13.86 3.50
C LYS A 194 -7.51 -12.62 3.53
N ILE A 195 -8.62 -12.65 2.79
CA ILE A 195 -9.62 -11.58 2.74
C ILE A 195 -10.25 -11.35 4.11
N ALA A 196 -10.57 -12.41 4.85
CA ALA A 196 -11.12 -12.29 6.19
C ALA A 196 -10.14 -11.57 7.14
N ILE A 197 -8.87 -11.98 7.12
CA ILE A 197 -7.80 -11.35 7.91
C ILE A 197 -7.66 -9.86 7.54
N LEU A 198 -7.53 -9.54 6.26
CA LEU A 198 -7.39 -8.15 5.80
C LEU A 198 -8.59 -7.29 6.21
N ARG A 199 -9.81 -7.81 6.12
CA ARG A 199 -11.02 -7.08 6.54
C ARG A 199 -11.03 -6.78 8.03
N GLU A 200 -10.57 -7.70 8.87
CA GLU A 200 -10.48 -7.48 10.31
C GLU A 200 -9.44 -6.40 10.64
N LEU A 201 -8.27 -6.45 9.99
CA LEU A 201 -7.24 -5.42 10.13
C LEU A 201 -7.75 -4.04 9.66
N CYS A 202 -8.36 -3.98 8.47
CA CYS A 202 -8.94 -2.75 7.92
C CYS A 202 -9.98 -2.15 8.86
N ARG A 203 -10.87 -2.98 9.43
CA ARG A 203 -11.86 -2.51 10.42
C ARG A 203 -11.20 -1.93 11.66
N ALA A 204 -10.15 -2.58 12.18
CA ALA A 204 -9.45 -2.12 13.37
C ALA A 204 -8.68 -0.81 13.13
N LEU A 205 -8.10 -0.64 11.93
CA LEU A 205 -7.32 0.53 11.54
C LEU A 205 -8.15 1.64 10.88
N SER A 206 -9.46 1.40 10.67
CA SER A 206 -10.39 2.33 10.01
C SER A 206 -9.99 2.71 8.58
N VAL A 207 -9.59 1.72 7.77
CA VAL A 207 -9.22 1.85 6.34
C VAL A 207 -10.05 0.95 5.44
#